data_AF-A0A6G0IVE3-F1
#
_entry.id   AF-A0A6G0IVE3-F1
#
_cell.length_a   1.000
_cell.length_b   1.000
_cell.length_c   1.000
_cell.angle_alpha   90.00
_cell.angle_beta   90.00
_cell.angle_gamma   90.00
#
_symmetry.space_group_name_H-M   'P 1'
#
loop_
_entity.id
_entity.type
_entity.pdbx_description
1 polymer ?
#
loop_
_entity_poly.entity_id
_entity_poly.type
_entity_poly.pdbx_seq_one_letter_code
_entity_poly.pdbx_strand_id
1 'polypeptide(L)'
;MSLPCTLSPPPPPPAPSLPPPPPPPPPAPGPPPPPPTASQPKKKLYQTIASNRSAVEGNHTEARLLLSQRESSFRKDLQWILVNTYVPSLIQDGPQCGLVALWMSAHLRQPQQMSIDMETVVQTALRRGYTAQGEMFSAHNMALLAEEVCGCKAELLSGGLSDNNAAAIVTHLWRRQPVLIPYDEDYNHEPCQRSGHRAHWAVASGVLLGLDQGSVSKEHTEPDATLPWLYLTTDSSCPCPVHNAAVKEVYILAKQGKSLRYQLWSLDSVAQSNEQLRTMDPQRANDGTQYVVPQGGLEAGLAGQAVLLHTRTQKEKH
;
A
#
# COMPACT_ATOMS: atom_id res chain seq x y z
N MET A 1 -49.06 -55.60 112.91
CA MET A 1 -47.63 -55.23 113.07
C MET A 1 -46.84 -56.25 112.27
N SER A 2 -46.56 -55.94 111.00
CA SER A 2 -45.33 -55.28 110.52
C SER A 2 -44.13 -56.21 110.58
N LEU A 3 -43.63 -56.62 109.41
CA LEU A 3 -42.23 -56.61 108.96
C LEU A 3 -42.11 -57.39 107.63
N PRO A 4 -41.10 -57.10 106.78
CA PRO A 4 -41.34 -56.65 105.42
C PRO A 4 -40.74 -57.56 104.33
N CYS A 5 -41.30 -57.50 103.12
CA CYS A 5 -40.71 -58.10 101.92
C CYS A 5 -39.68 -57.16 101.27
N THR A 6 -38.53 -57.72 100.96
CA THR A 6 -37.37 -57.11 100.33
C THR A 6 -37.59 -56.89 98.82
N LEU A 7 -37.21 -55.71 98.32
CA LEU A 7 -37.21 -55.36 96.89
C LEU A 7 -35.78 -55.48 96.33
N SER A 8 -35.65 -56.13 95.18
CA SER A 8 -34.40 -56.30 94.41
C SER A 8 -33.92 -55.00 93.75
N PRO A 9 -32.60 -54.84 93.50
CA PRO A 9 -32.02 -53.62 92.95
C PRO A 9 -32.22 -53.46 91.42
N PRO A 10 -32.20 -52.20 90.91
CA PRO A 10 -32.39 -51.89 89.50
C PRO A 10 -31.13 -52.14 88.63
N PRO A 11 -31.29 -52.29 87.29
CA PRO A 11 -30.20 -52.55 86.36
C PRO A 11 -29.31 -51.30 86.09
N PRO A 12 -28.06 -51.51 85.64
CA PRO A 12 -27.10 -50.43 85.42
C PRO A 12 -27.41 -49.58 84.16
N PRO A 13 -26.89 -48.33 84.09
CA PRO A 13 -27.17 -47.40 83.01
C PRO A 13 -26.45 -47.76 81.69
N PRO A 14 -26.98 -47.33 80.54
CA PRO A 14 -26.37 -47.59 79.23
C PRO A 14 -25.10 -46.74 79.00
N ALA A 15 -24.14 -47.32 78.28
CA ALA A 15 -22.88 -46.69 77.90
C ALA A 15 -23.08 -45.53 76.89
N PRO A 16 -22.21 -44.51 76.88
CA PRO A 16 -22.34 -43.35 75.99
C PRO A 16 -22.01 -43.71 74.53
N SER A 17 -22.83 -43.21 73.60
CA SER A 17 -22.64 -43.34 72.16
C SER A 17 -21.53 -42.42 71.65
N LEU A 18 -20.65 -42.95 70.78
CA LEU A 18 -19.61 -42.16 70.10
C LEU A 18 -20.22 -41.28 69.00
N PRO A 19 -19.72 -40.05 68.79
CA PRO A 19 -20.20 -39.18 67.72
C PRO A 19 -19.73 -39.68 66.33
N PRO A 20 -20.50 -39.40 65.26
CA PRO A 20 -20.11 -39.79 63.90
C PRO A 20 -18.90 -38.99 63.39
N PRO A 21 -18.11 -39.55 62.46
CA PRO A 21 -16.96 -38.86 61.89
C PRO A 21 -17.39 -37.66 61.02
N PRO A 22 -16.54 -36.63 60.88
CA PRO A 22 -16.83 -35.47 60.06
C PRO A 22 -16.85 -35.81 58.55
N PRO A 23 -17.61 -35.04 57.74
CA PRO A 23 -17.67 -35.23 56.30
C PRO A 23 -16.32 -34.88 55.62
N PRO A 24 -16.01 -35.49 54.47
CA PRO A 24 -14.80 -35.20 53.72
C PRO A 24 -14.80 -33.75 53.18
N PRO A 25 -13.62 -33.12 53.04
CA PRO A 25 -13.51 -31.77 52.49
C PRO A 25 -13.93 -31.71 51.02
N PRO A 26 -14.45 -30.57 50.54
CA PRO A 26 -14.85 -30.39 49.15
C PRO A 26 -13.62 -30.47 48.20
N PRO A 27 -13.82 -30.89 46.94
CA PRO A 27 -12.75 -30.93 45.93
C PRO A 27 -12.17 -29.54 45.70
N ALA A 28 -10.85 -29.46 45.50
CA ALA A 28 -10.19 -28.21 45.14
C ALA A 28 -10.74 -27.67 43.79
N PRO A 29 -10.90 -26.34 43.65
CA PRO A 29 -11.27 -25.75 42.36
C PRO A 29 -10.26 -26.14 41.28
N GLY A 30 -10.76 -26.59 40.13
CA GLY A 30 -9.91 -26.89 38.97
C GLY A 30 -9.14 -25.64 38.51
N PRO A 31 -7.98 -25.83 37.85
CA PRO A 31 -7.21 -24.72 37.32
C PRO A 31 -8.07 -23.87 36.36
N PRO A 32 -7.89 -22.53 36.35
CA PRO A 32 -8.62 -21.68 35.44
C PRO A 32 -8.33 -22.07 33.99
N PRO A 33 -9.32 -21.94 33.08
CA PRO A 33 -9.11 -22.23 31.67
C PRO A 33 -7.97 -21.35 31.12
N PRO A 34 -7.17 -21.87 30.17
CA PRO A 34 -6.13 -21.08 29.53
C PRO A 34 -6.75 -19.83 28.88
N PRO A 35 -6.02 -18.69 28.88
CA PRO A 35 -6.51 -17.48 28.22
C PRO A 35 -6.81 -17.79 26.75
N PRO A 36 -7.87 -17.18 26.17
CA PRO A 36 -8.20 -17.38 24.76
C PRO A 36 -6.97 -17.03 23.92
N THR A 37 -6.57 -17.96 23.07
CA THR A 37 -5.52 -17.77 22.06
C THR A 37 -5.80 -16.46 21.34
N ALA A 38 -4.83 -15.54 21.33
CA ALA A 38 -4.92 -14.28 20.60
C ALA A 38 -5.46 -14.56 19.20
N SER A 39 -6.65 -14.04 18.91
CA SER A 39 -7.28 -14.23 17.61
C SER A 39 -6.29 -13.77 16.55
N GLN A 40 -5.89 -14.67 15.65
CA GLN A 40 -5.11 -14.33 14.46
C GLN A 40 -5.74 -13.07 13.83
N PRO A 41 -4.95 -12.02 13.53
CA PRO A 41 -5.49 -10.81 12.95
C PRO A 41 -6.27 -11.18 11.69
N LYS A 42 -7.55 -10.81 11.64
CA LYS A 42 -8.41 -11.11 10.50
C LYS A 42 -7.80 -10.46 9.26
N LYS A 43 -7.33 -11.28 8.31
CA LYS A 43 -6.82 -10.81 7.03
C LYS A 43 -7.85 -9.92 6.34
N LYS A 44 -7.42 -8.79 5.82
CA LYS A 44 -8.31 -7.88 5.08
C LYS A 44 -8.74 -8.52 3.76
N LEU A 45 -9.88 -8.12 3.22
CA LEU A 45 -10.47 -8.70 2.00
C LEU A 45 -9.47 -8.77 0.83
N TYR A 46 -8.71 -7.71 0.58
CA TYR A 46 -7.72 -7.67 -0.49
C TYR A 46 -6.56 -8.65 -0.29
N GLN A 47 -6.12 -8.88 0.97
CA GLN A 47 -5.09 -9.87 1.29
C GLN A 47 -5.61 -11.29 1.00
N THR A 48 -6.87 -11.57 1.32
CA THR A 48 -7.52 -12.85 1.02
C THR A 48 -7.63 -13.08 -0.49
N ILE A 49 -8.08 -12.08 -1.25
CA ILE A 49 -8.20 -12.17 -2.72
C ILE A 49 -6.83 -12.44 -3.37
N ALA A 50 -5.77 -11.81 -2.86
CA ALA A 50 -4.43 -11.96 -3.41
C ALA A 50 -3.72 -13.26 -3.00
N SER A 51 -4.11 -13.90 -1.89
CA SER A 51 -3.40 -15.07 -1.32
C SER A 51 -3.29 -16.27 -2.27
N ASN A 52 -4.19 -16.39 -3.27
CA ASN A 52 -4.21 -17.49 -4.25
C ASN A 52 -3.86 -17.02 -5.67
N ARG A 53 -3.21 -15.86 -5.82
CA ARG A 53 -2.88 -15.27 -7.12
C ARG A 53 -1.42 -14.88 -7.16
N SER A 54 -0.83 -14.97 -8.34
CA SER A 54 0.50 -14.45 -8.63
C SER A 54 0.38 -13.18 -9.47
N ALA A 55 1.27 -12.21 -9.22
CA ALA A 55 1.38 -11.04 -10.05
C ALA A 55 1.89 -11.44 -11.45
N VAL A 56 1.41 -10.74 -12.48
CA VAL A 56 1.88 -10.96 -13.85
C VAL A 56 3.16 -10.16 -14.08
N GLU A 57 4.19 -10.83 -14.61
CA GLU A 57 5.46 -10.20 -14.94
C GLU A 57 5.55 -9.75 -16.40
N GLY A 58 6.42 -8.77 -16.63
CA GLY A 58 6.75 -8.25 -17.95
C GLY A 58 6.31 -6.80 -18.16
N ASN A 59 7.09 -6.09 -18.99
CA ASN A 59 6.92 -4.65 -19.20
C ASN A 59 5.53 -4.28 -19.71
N HIS A 60 4.95 -5.08 -20.60
CA HIS A 60 3.67 -4.75 -21.24
C HIS A 60 2.60 -5.84 -21.09
N THR A 61 2.88 -6.97 -20.45
CA THR A 61 1.95 -8.12 -20.41
C THR A 61 0.62 -7.76 -19.75
N GLU A 62 0.68 -7.24 -18.52
CA GLU A 62 -0.51 -6.85 -17.78
C GLU A 62 -1.16 -5.58 -18.35
N ALA A 63 -0.35 -4.62 -18.80
CA ALA A 63 -0.83 -3.41 -19.45
C ALA A 63 -1.68 -3.73 -20.69
N ARG A 64 -1.22 -4.63 -21.56
CA ARG A 64 -1.98 -5.05 -22.76
C ARG A 64 -3.31 -5.69 -22.41
N LEU A 65 -3.34 -6.57 -21.41
CA LEU A 65 -4.59 -7.18 -20.94
C LEU A 65 -5.58 -6.13 -20.42
N LEU A 66 -5.08 -5.14 -19.67
CA LEU A 66 -5.90 -4.03 -19.18
C LEU A 66 -6.45 -3.17 -20.34
N LEU A 67 -5.60 -2.86 -21.32
CA LEU A 67 -5.98 -2.05 -22.49
C LEU A 67 -6.97 -2.78 -23.39
N SER A 68 -6.80 -4.08 -23.62
CA SER A 68 -7.73 -4.88 -24.43
C SER A 68 -9.12 -4.95 -23.79
N GLN A 69 -9.19 -5.04 -22.46
CA GLN A 69 -10.47 -5.04 -21.72
C GLN A 69 -11.19 -3.68 -21.78
N ARG A 70 -10.45 -2.60 -22.07
CA ARG A 70 -10.94 -1.23 -22.12
C ARG A 70 -10.93 -0.63 -23.52
N GLU A 71 -10.79 -1.46 -24.57
CA GLU A 71 -10.58 -0.99 -25.95
C GLU A 71 -11.63 0.04 -26.39
N SER A 72 -12.90 -0.20 -26.05
CA SER A 72 -14.01 0.70 -26.39
C SER A 72 -13.96 2.07 -25.72
N SER A 73 -13.15 2.22 -24.65
CA SER A 73 -12.97 3.49 -23.95
C SER A 73 -11.96 4.41 -24.64
N PHE A 74 -11.17 3.90 -25.60
CA PHE A 74 -10.16 4.68 -26.29
C PHE A 74 -10.71 5.27 -27.58
N ARG A 75 -10.36 6.54 -27.82
CA ARG A 75 -10.67 7.24 -29.07
C ARG A 75 -9.98 6.60 -30.26
N LYS A 76 -10.75 6.38 -31.33
CA LYS A 76 -10.30 5.77 -32.58
C LYS A 76 -9.65 6.77 -33.55
N ASP A 77 -9.86 8.06 -33.31
CA ASP A 77 -9.23 9.14 -34.06
C ASP A 77 -7.82 9.46 -33.56
N LEU A 78 -7.37 8.84 -32.46
CA LEU A 78 -6.03 9.00 -31.91
C LEU A 78 -5.12 7.80 -32.22
N GLN A 79 -3.83 8.06 -32.25
CA GLN A 79 -2.79 7.05 -32.24
C GLN A 79 -2.23 6.90 -30.82
N TRP A 80 -2.20 5.65 -30.32
CA TRP A 80 -1.87 5.37 -28.94
C TRP A 80 -0.45 4.83 -28.80
N ILE A 81 0.36 5.42 -27.91
CA ILE A 81 1.70 4.92 -27.59
C ILE A 81 1.80 4.58 -26.11
N LEU A 82 2.30 3.39 -25.80
CA LEU A 82 2.59 2.93 -24.45
C LEU A 82 4.10 2.82 -24.21
N VAL A 83 4.53 3.42 -23.10
CA VAL A 83 5.83 3.14 -22.45
C VAL A 83 5.53 2.57 -21.07
N ASN A 84 6.05 1.39 -20.74
CA ASN A 84 6.04 0.89 -19.37
C ASN A 84 7.30 0.08 -19.07
N THR A 85 7.71 0.09 -17.81
CA THR A 85 8.72 -0.85 -17.31
C THR A 85 8.16 -1.57 -16.10
N TYR A 86 8.35 -2.88 -16.06
CA TYR A 86 7.79 -3.72 -15.01
C TYR A 86 8.29 -3.29 -13.63
N VAL A 87 7.35 -3.08 -12.71
CA VAL A 87 7.58 -3.09 -11.26
C VAL A 87 6.83 -4.26 -10.63
N PRO A 88 7.40 -4.91 -9.60
CA PRO A 88 6.76 -6.00 -8.90
C PRO A 88 5.51 -5.54 -8.17
N SER A 89 4.65 -6.49 -7.81
CA SER A 89 3.49 -6.24 -6.97
C SER A 89 3.71 -6.87 -5.60
N LEU A 90 3.41 -6.12 -4.54
CA LEU A 90 3.43 -6.59 -3.17
C LEU A 90 2.17 -6.11 -2.47
N ILE A 91 1.46 -7.04 -1.84
CA ILE A 91 0.31 -6.69 -1.00
C ILE A 91 0.83 -6.21 0.35
N GLN A 92 0.47 -4.99 0.71
CA GLN A 92 0.86 -4.36 1.96
C GLN A 92 0.28 -5.11 3.16
N ASP A 93 1.08 -5.12 4.22
CA ASP A 93 0.61 -5.43 5.57
C ASP A 93 0.57 -4.15 6.40
N GLY A 94 -0.53 -3.93 7.14
CA GLY A 94 -0.74 -2.68 7.86
C GLY A 94 -0.80 -1.41 6.97
N PRO A 95 -0.43 -0.22 7.51
CA PRO A 95 -0.54 1.08 6.82
C PRO A 95 0.64 1.40 5.87
N GLN A 96 1.31 0.39 5.31
CA GLN A 96 2.60 0.53 4.62
C GLN A 96 2.51 0.93 3.13
N CYS A 97 1.42 1.54 2.68
CA CYS A 97 1.20 1.79 1.24
C CYS A 97 2.34 2.57 0.55
N GLY A 98 2.86 3.62 1.21
CA GLY A 98 3.98 4.40 0.69
C GLY A 98 5.29 3.61 0.62
N LEU A 99 5.59 2.85 1.68
CA LEU A 99 6.81 2.05 1.76
C LEU A 99 6.79 0.91 0.74
N VAL A 100 5.62 0.30 0.52
CA VAL A 100 5.41 -0.69 -0.52
C VAL A 100 5.56 -0.08 -1.92
N ALA A 101 4.99 1.10 -2.18
CA ALA A 101 5.18 1.79 -3.46
C ALA A 101 6.66 2.12 -3.73
N LEU A 102 7.39 2.59 -2.71
CA LEU A 102 8.84 2.81 -2.80
C LEU A 102 9.59 1.52 -3.12
N TRP A 103 9.28 0.43 -2.41
CA TRP A 103 9.89 -0.87 -2.67
C TRP A 103 9.64 -1.38 -4.09
N MET A 104 8.39 -1.26 -4.59
CA MET A 104 8.05 -1.62 -5.96
C MET A 104 8.90 -0.81 -6.96
N SER A 105 9.04 0.49 -6.74
CA SER A 105 9.81 1.38 -7.61
C SER A 105 11.31 1.08 -7.61
N ALA A 106 11.86 0.60 -6.48
CA ALA A 106 13.27 0.30 -6.33
C ALA A 106 13.74 -0.84 -7.24
N HIS A 107 12.83 -1.68 -7.73
CA HIS A 107 13.14 -2.71 -8.72
C HIS A 107 13.73 -2.15 -10.03
N LEU A 108 13.45 -0.87 -10.34
CA LEU A 108 13.97 -0.20 -11.53
C LEU A 108 15.39 0.35 -11.34
N ARG A 109 16.02 0.14 -10.18
CA ARG A 109 17.38 0.59 -9.87
C ARG A 109 18.43 -0.08 -10.74
N GLN A 110 19.42 0.70 -11.17
CA GLN A 110 20.58 0.22 -11.92
C GLN A 110 21.90 0.53 -11.20
N PRO A 111 22.85 -0.42 -11.11
CA PRO A 111 22.70 -1.83 -11.51
C PRO A 111 21.72 -2.57 -10.60
N GLN A 112 20.97 -3.53 -11.15
CA GLN A 112 19.92 -4.33 -10.47
C GLN A 112 20.44 -5.24 -9.33
N GLN A 113 21.72 -5.12 -8.97
CA GLN A 113 22.41 -6.01 -8.03
C GLN A 113 22.00 -5.79 -6.56
N MET A 114 21.17 -4.77 -6.27
CA MET A 114 20.75 -4.44 -4.92
C MET A 114 19.24 -4.63 -4.77
N SER A 115 18.81 -5.85 -4.46
CA SER A 115 17.45 -6.09 -3.99
C SER A 115 17.28 -5.46 -2.61
N ILE A 116 16.34 -4.53 -2.49
CA ILE A 116 16.00 -3.94 -1.20
C ILE A 116 14.96 -4.84 -0.54
N ASP A 117 15.18 -5.20 0.72
CA ASP A 117 14.18 -5.91 1.50
C ASP A 117 13.18 -4.93 2.11
N MET A 118 11.90 -5.32 2.18
CA MET A 118 10.84 -4.50 2.76
C MET A 118 11.12 -4.13 4.21
N GLU A 119 11.70 -5.06 4.98
CA GLU A 119 12.08 -4.79 6.37
C GLU A 119 13.08 -3.65 6.46
N THR A 120 14.04 -3.59 5.54
CA THR A 120 15.03 -2.50 5.48
C THR A 120 14.35 -1.16 5.22
N VAL A 121 13.34 -1.11 4.34
CA VAL A 121 12.56 0.11 4.07
C VAL A 121 11.82 0.56 5.33
N VAL A 122 11.10 -0.35 5.99
CA VAL A 122 10.32 -0.06 7.20
C VAL A 122 11.22 0.39 8.36
N GLN A 123 12.28 -0.38 8.66
CA GLN A 123 13.19 -0.06 9.76
C GLN A 123 13.94 1.26 9.53
N THR A 124 14.27 1.61 8.29
CA THR A 124 14.89 2.90 7.98
C THR A 124 13.90 4.04 8.19
N ALA A 125 12.65 3.90 7.74
CA ALA A 125 11.61 4.90 7.97
C ALA A 125 11.32 5.12 9.47
N LEU A 126 11.26 4.04 10.26
CA LEU A 126 11.06 4.09 11.71
C LEU A 126 12.25 4.79 12.40
N ARG A 127 13.48 4.36 12.10
CA ARG A 127 14.71 4.92 12.67
C ARG A 127 14.87 6.41 12.36
N ARG A 128 14.45 6.85 11.18
CA ARG A 128 14.46 8.27 10.78
C ARG A 128 13.30 9.08 11.36
N GLY A 129 12.34 8.43 12.02
CA GLY A 129 11.15 9.06 12.56
C GLY A 129 10.20 9.58 11.48
N TYR A 130 10.23 8.99 10.28
CA TYR A 130 9.32 9.36 9.19
C TYR A 130 7.95 8.71 9.31
N THR A 131 7.86 7.68 10.14
CA THR A 131 6.65 6.89 10.38
C THR A 131 6.65 6.35 11.79
N ALA A 132 5.48 6.12 12.37
CA ALA A 132 5.32 5.42 13.63
C ALA A 132 5.03 3.93 13.40
N GLN A 133 4.29 3.57 12.34
CA GLN A 133 3.81 2.19 12.11
C GLN A 133 3.88 1.73 10.64
N GLY A 134 4.37 2.58 9.74
CA GLY A 134 4.53 2.29 8.31
C GLY A 134 3.80 3.29 7.39
N GLU A 135 2.95 4.15 7.93
CA GLU A 135 2.33 5.24 7.19
C GLU A 135 3.37 6.27 6.70
N MET A 136 3.14 6.87 5.53
CA MET A 136 3.97 7.98 5.04
C MET A 136 3.08 9.16 4.68
N PHE A 137 3.15 10.23 5.48
CA PHE A 137 2.36 11.45 5.30
C PHE A 137 3.18 12.64 4.80
N SER A 138 4.40 12.41 4.32
CA SER A 138 5.27 13.45 3.79
C SER A 138 5.99 12.96 2.53
N ALA A 139 5.75 13.62 1.39
CA ALA A 139 6.48 13.36 0.16
C ALA A 139 7.96 13.78 0.27
N HIS A 140 8.26 14.79 1.08
CA HIS A 140 9.64 15.15 1.42
C HIS A 140 10.37 14.01 2.15
N ASN A 141 9.77 13.45 3.22
CA ASN A 141 10.36 12.31 3.92
C ASN A 141 10.44 11.07 3.02
N MET A 142 9.45 10.87 2.13
CA MET A 142 9.50 9.81 1.12
C MET A 142 10.71 9.97 0.19
N ALA A 143 11.00 11.20 -0.28
CA ALA A 143 12.17 11.47 -1.11
C ALA A 143 13.47 11.15 -0.35
N LEU A 144 13.61 11.65 0.89
CA LEU A 144 14.79 11.36 1.73
C LEU A 144 14.98 9.85 1.98
N LEU A 145 13.89 9.15 2.28
CA LEU A 145 13.90 7.71 2.47
C LEU A 145 14.34 6.99 1.19
N ALA A 146 13.79 7.38 0.04
CA ALA A 146 14.16 6.81 -1.25
C ALA A 146 15.64 7.01 -1.57
N GLU A 147 16.20 8.19 -1.29
CA GLU A 147 17.63 8.42 -1.49
C GLU A 147 18.50 7.54 -0.59
N GLU A 148 18.07 7.24 0.62
CA GLU A 148 18.83 6.42 1.56
C GLU A 148 18.73 4.93 1.21
N VAL A 149 17.52 4.40 1.06
CA VAL A 149 17.31 2.97 0.84
C VAL A 149 17.60 2.56 -0.60
N CYS A 150 17.19 3.39 -1.56
CA CYS A 150 17.41 3.15 -2.98
C CYS A 150 18.69 3.81 -3.50
N GLY A 151 19.48 4.51 -2.68
CA GLY A 151 20.76 5.16 -3.06
C GLY A 151 20.77 5.78 -4.45
N CYS A 152 19.68 6.43 -4.81
CA CYS A 152 19.43 7.09 -6.09
C CYS A 152 18.95 8.50 -5.79
N LYS A 153 19.14 9.46 -6.70
CA LYS A 153 18.59 10.80 -6.52
C LYS A 153 17.06 10.72 -6.50
N ALA A 154 16.43 11.42 -5.57
CA ALA A 154 14.99 11.64 -5.55
C ALA A 154 14.70 13.14 -5.71
N GLU A 155 13.73 13.47 -6.55
CA GLU A 155 13.31 14.84 -6.80
C GLU A 155 11.87 15.03 -6.31
N LEU A 156 11.67 16.01 -5.44
CA LEU A 156 10.35 16.37 -4.94
C LEU A 156 9.72 17.38 -5.90
N LEU A 157 8.62 16.99 -6.55
CA LEU A 157 7.75 17.96 -7.21
C LEU A 157 6.79 18.58 -6.19
N SER A 158 6.49 19.85 -6.38
CA SER A 158 5.59 20.64 -5.54
C SER A 158 4.82 21.65 -6.40
N GLY A 159 3.67 22.11 -5.90
CA GLY A 159 2.82 23.07 -6.61
C GLY A 159 1.80 22.44 -7.56
N GLY A 160 1.39 21.19 -7.32
CA GLY A 160 0.39 20.49 -8.13
C GLY A 160 1.02 19.50 -9.12
N LEU A 161 0.21 18.62 -9.70
CA LEU A 161 0.67 17.64 -10.70
C LEU A 161 0.22 17.97 -12.12
N SER A 162 -0.32 19.17 -12.33
CA SER A 162 -0.79 19.67 -13.63
C SER A 162 0.30 20.50 -14.33
N ASP A 163 -0.01 21.01 -15.53
CA ASP A 163 0.82 21.96 -16.28
C ASP A 163 2.27 21.50 -16.47
N ASN A 164 3.25 22.32 -16.09
CA ASN A 164 4.68 21.99 -16.22
C ASN A 164 5.05 20.72 -15.45
N ASN A 165 4.43 20.46 -14.30
CA ASN A 165 4.66 19.24 -13.54
C ASN A 165 4.05 18.02 -14.23
N ALA A 166 2.92 18.16 -14.92
CA ALA A 166 2.37 17.08 -15.76
C ALA A 166 3.37 16.69 -16.85
N ALA A 167 3.95 17.68 -17.55
CA ALA A 167 4.96 17.43 -18.56
C ALA A 167 6.24 16.79 -18.00
N ALA A 168 6.67 17.21 -16.80
CA ALA A 168 7.82 16.61 -16.10
C ALA A 168 7.54 15.13 -15.73
N ILE A 169 6.37 14.83 -15.17
CA ILE A 169 5.94 13.46 -14.82
C ILE A 169 5.92 12.57 -16.07
N VAL A 170 5.28 13.02 -17.15
CA VAL A 170 5.19 12.26 -18.40
C VAL A 170 6.58 12.02 -18.98
N THR A 171 7.44 13.04 -19.00
CA THR A 171 8.83 12.91 -19.49
C THR A 171 9.62 11.91 -18.64
N HIS A 172 9.42 11.91 -17.33
CA HIS A 172 10.10 11.00 -16.40
C HIS A 172 9.67 9.54 -16.63
N LEU A 173 8.36 9.30 -16.73
CA LEU A 173 7.78 7.98 -17.05
C LEU A 173 8.18 7.50 -18.44
N TRP A 174 8.20 8.39 -19.43
CA TRP A 174 8.66 8.11 -20.80
C TRP A 174 10.12 7.64 -20.81
N ARG A 175 10.95 8.19 -19.93
CA ARG A 175 12.35 7.76 -19.72
C ARG A 175 12.46 6.49 -18.88
N ARG A 176 11.36 5.79 -18.62
CA ARG A 176 11.29 4.55 -17.85
C ARG A 176 11.76 4.70 -16.41
N GLN A 177 11.51 5.87 -15.82
CA GLN A 177 11.81 6.15 -14.42
C GLN A 177 10.51 6.28 -13.61
N PRO A 178 10.44 5.72 -12.41
CA PRO A 178 9.19 5.67 -11.66
C PRO A 178 8.90 7.00 -10.94
N VAL A 179 7.61 7.23 -10.72
CA VAL A 179 7.09 8.35 -9.92
C VAL A 179 6.28 7.77 -8.76
N LEU A 180 6.56 8.21 -7.54
CA LEU A 180 5.74 7.93 -6.37
C LEU A 180 4.71 9.04 -6.20
N ILE A 181 3.43 8.67 -6.18
CA ILE A 181 2.32 9.62 -6.19
C ILE A 181 1.43 9.34 -4.98
N PRO A 182 1.29 10.29 -4.05
CA PRO A 182 0.22 10.24 -3.08
C PRO A 182 -1.09 10.63 -3.76
N TYR A 183 -2.17 9.93 -3.45
CA TYR A 183 -3.50 10.18 -4.02
C TYR A 183 -4.58 9.72 -3.03
N ASP A 184 -5.82 10.11 -3.27
CA ASP A 184 -6.95 9.69 -2.44
C ASP A 184 -7.65 8.49 -3.06
N GLU A 185 -7.71 7.40 -2.32
CA GLU A 185 -8.08 6.08 -2.84
C GLU A 185 -9.57 5.77 -2.66
N ASP A 186 -10.25 5.37 -3.74
CA ASP A 186 -11.62 4.84 -3.65
C ASP A 186 -11.65 3.32 -3.35
N TYR A 187 -12.84 2.73 -3.24
CA TYR A 187 -13.05 1.31 -2.97
C TYR A 187 -12.51 0.39 -4.07
N ASN A 188 -12.49 0.86 -5.32
CA ASN A 188 -11.91 0.15 -6.46
C ASN A 188 -10.40 0.44 -6.62
N HIS A 189 -9.79 1.16 -5.67
CA HIS A 189 -8.40 1.59 -5.68
C HIS A 189 -8.04 2.69 -6.69
N GLU A 190 -9.02 3.27 -7.40
CA GLU A 190 -8.81 4.40 -8.31
C GLU A 190 -8.69 5.73 -7.55
N PRO A 191 -8.14 6.78 -8.20
CA PRO A 191 -8.13 8.13 -7.65
C PRO A 191 -9.55 8.69 -7.48
N CYS A 192 -9.80 9.31 -6.34
CA CYS A 192 -11.03 10.03 -6.03
C CYS A 192 -10.73 11.38 -5.36
N GLN A 193 -11.76 12.11 -4.96
CA GLN A 193 -11.62 13.41 -4.28
C GLN A 193 -12.45 13.40 -2.98
N ARG A 194 -11.89 12.86 -1.89
CA ARG A 194 -12.55 12.69 -0.58
C ARG A 194 -11.78 13.38 0.56
N SER A 195 -11.27 14.57 0.28
CA SER A 195 -10.46 15.44 1.13
C SER A 195 -9.16 14.82 1.69
N GLY A 196 -8.70 13.70 1.13
CA GLY A 196 -7.53 12.97 1.61
C GLY A 196 -7.84 11.99 2.75
N HIS A 197 -9.12 11.74 3.06
CA HIS A 197 -9.51 10.77 4.08
C HIS A 197 -8.99 9.36 3.77
N ARG A 198 -8.78 9.03 2.49
CA ARG A 198 -8.18 7.76 2.09
C ARG A 198 -6.86 8.00 1.37
N ALA A 199 -6.08 8.97 1.86
CA ALA A 199 -4.71 9.20 1.40
C ALA A 199 -3.94 7.88 1.32
N HIS A 200 -3.39 7.63 0.15
CA HIS A 200 -2.71 6.41 -0.25
C HIS A 200 -1.53 6.76 -1.14
N TRP A 201 -0.70 5.77 -1.45
CA TRP A 201 0.44 5.91 -2.33
C TRP A 201 0.38 4.89 -3.46
N ALA A 202 0.81 5.32 -4.64
CA ALA A 202 1.05 4.46 -5.78
C ALA A 202 2.43 4.72 -6.38
N VAL A 203 2.96 3.72 -7.07
CA VAL A 203 4.06 3.88 -8.02
C VAL A 203 3.49 3.93 -9.42
N ALA A 204 3.77 5.00 -10.15
CA ALA A 204 3.60 5.06 -11.60
C ALA A 204 4.90 4.61 -12.27
N SER A 205 4.80 3.71 -13.25
CA SER A 205 5.97 3.12 -13.94
C SER A 205 5.86 3.14 -15.47
N GLY A 206 4.74 3.65 -15.98
CA GLY A 206 4.51 3.82 -17.40
C GLY A 206 3.48 4.89 -17.69
N VAL A 207 3.43 5.27 -18.96
CA VAL A 207 2.54 6.28 -19.51
C VAL A 207 1.97 5.79 -20.84
N LEU A 208 0.69 6.06 -21.06
CA LEU A 208 -0.02 5.87 -22.32
C LEU A 208 -0.43 7.25 -22.84
N LEU A 209 0.01 7.57 -24.06
CA LEU A 209 -0.28 8.84 -24.72
C LEU A 209 -1.20 8.60 -25.91
N GLY A 210 -2.27 9.39 -26.01
CA GLY A 210 -3.11 9.50 -27.19
C GLY A 210 -2.72 10.74 -27.98
N LEU A 211 -2.25 10.55 -29.22
CA LEU A 211 -1.76 11.62 -30.10
C LEU A 211 -2.63 11.74 -31.37
N ASP A 212 -2.66 12.92 -31.98
CA ASP A 212 -3.20 13.09 -33.33
C ASP A 212 -2.53 12.12 -34.32
N GLN A 213 -3.31 11.55 -35.25
CA GLN A 213 -2.79 10.57 -36.22
C GLN A 213 -1.59 11.12 -37.00
N GLY A 214 -0.57 10.27 -37.20
CA GLY A 214 0.63 10.61 -37.95
C GLY A 214 1.68 11.38 -37.14
N SER A 215 1.41 11.72 -35.87
CA SER A 215 2.36 12.40 -34.98
C SER A 215 3.41 11.48 -34.36
N VAL A 216 3.24 10.17 -34.52
CA VAL A 216 4.12 9.14 -33.94
C VAL A 216 5.21 8.76 -34.93
N SER A 217 6.48 8.87 -34.52
CA SER A 217 7.60 8.40 -35.34
C SER A 217 7.58 6.88 -35.44
N LYS A 218 7.59 6.38 -36.69
CA LYS A 218 7.68 4.95 -37.02
C LYS A 218 9.09 4.37 -36.82
N GLU A 219 10.10 5.21 -36.59
CA GLU A 219 11.50 4.77 -36.45
C GLU A 219 11.76 4.13 -35.07
N HIS A 220 11.01 4.55 -34.05
CA HIS A 220 11.23 4.13 -32.66
C HIS A 220 10.00 3.49 -32.01
N THR A 221 8.97 3.23 -32.81
CA THR A 221 7.72 2.63 -32.35
C THR A 221 7.27 1.51 -33.28
N GLU A 222 6.71 0.47 -32.68
CA GLU A 222 6.20 -0.70 -33.40
C GLU A 222 4.77 -0.97 -32.92
N PRO A 223 3.82 -1.34 -33.81
CA PRO A 223 2.50 -1.76 -33.39
C PRO A 223 2.59 -3.05 -32.57
N ASP A 224 1.78 -3.16 -31.53
CA ASP A 224 1.69 -4.38 -30.74
C ASP A 224 1.04 -5.51 -31.57
N ALA A 225 1.59 -6.71 -31.48
CA ALA A 225 1.12 -7.86 -32.25
C ALA A 225 -0.32 -8.30 -31.90
N THR A 226 -0.75 -8.04 -30.65
CA THR A 226 -2.09 -8.42 -30.15
C THR A 226 -3.09 -7.27 -30.21
N LEU A 227 -2.60 -6.02 -30.14
CA LEU A 227 -3.38 -4.79 -30.21
C LEU A 227 -2.80 -3.88 -31.30
N PRO A 228 -3.12 -4.10 -32.60
CA PRO A 228 -2.48 -3.36 -33.70
C PRO A 228 -2.68 -1.84 -33.67
N TRP A 229 -3.67 -1.35 -32.90
CA TRP A 229 -3.92 0.08 -32.68
C TRP A 229 -3.00 0.70 -31.63
N LEU A 230 -2.30 -0.11 -30.83
CA LEU A 230 -1.37 0.31 -29.78
C LEU A 230 0.07 0.24 -30.28
N TYR A 231 0.83 1.32 -30.13
CA TYR A 231 2.25 1.36 -30.43
C TYR A 231 3.08 1.22 -29.16
N LEU A 232 4.18 0.49 -29.24
CA LEU A 232 5.14 0.31 -28.16
C LEU A 232 6.47 0.97 -28.54
N THR A 233 7.13 1.63 -27.59
CA THR A 233 8.46 2.20 -27.85
C THR A 233 9.53 1.12 -27.74
N THR A 234 10.38 1.00 -28.76
CA THR A 234 11.49 0.05 -28.79
C THR A 234 12.76 0.61 -28.17
N ASP A 235 12.95 1.94 -28.20
CA ASP A 235 14.13 2.63 -27.68
C ASP A 235 13.76 3.66 -26.59
N SER A 236 14.60 3.73 -25.56
CA SER A 236 14.53 4.75 -24.50
C SER A 236 15.14 6.10 -24.90
N SER A 237 15.79 6.18 -26.07
CA SER A 237 16.39 7.41 -26.62
C SER A 237 15.38 8.33 -27.32
N CYS A 238 14.19 7.80 -27.66
CA CYS A 238 13.15 8.55 -28.38
C CYS A 238 12.70 9.78 -27.56
N PRO A 239 12.68 11.00 -28.15
CA PRO A 239 12.25 12.19 -27.44
C PRO A 239 10.79 12.07 -27.01
N CYS A 240 10.49 12.52 -25.79
CA CYS A 240 9.13 12.49 -25.27
C CYS A 240 8.25 13.48 -26.03
N PRO A 241 7.09 13.06 -26.58
CA PRO A 241 6.23 13.94 -27.36
C PRO A 241 5.33 14.83 -26.50
N VAL A 242 5.48 14.88 -25.16
CA VAL A 242 4.53 15.56 -24.27
C VAL A 242 4.35 17.05 -24.55
N HIS A 243 5.38 17.73 -25.04
CA HIS A 243 5.31 19.14 -25.41
C HIS A 243 4.72 19.37 -26.81
N ASN A 244 4.37 18.31 -27.53
CA ASN A 244 3.70 18.40 -28.81
C ASN A 244 2.21 18.67 -28.61
N ALA A 245 1.67 19.70 -29.26
CA ALA A 245 0.25 20.00 -29.28
C ALA A 245 -0.62 18.84 -29.81
N ALA A 246 -0.01 17.84 -30.44
CA ALA A 246 -0.65 16.59 -30.85
C ALA A 246 -1.08 15.70 -29.69
N VAL A 247 -0.50 15.81 -28.49
CA VAL A 247 -0.91 15.01 -27.33
C VAL A 247 -2.27 15.49 -26.85
N LYS A 248 -3.28 14.61 -26.90
CA LYS A 248 -4.66 14.91 -26.49
C LYS A 248 -5.04 14.26 -25.18
N GLU A 249 -4.48 13.09 -24.91
CA GLU A 249 -4.83 12.31 -23.72
C GLU A 249 -3.59 11.68 -23.10
N VAL A 250 -3.54 11.71 -21.77
CA VAL A 250 -2.43 11.20 -20.97
C VAL A 250 -2.98 10.32 -19.86
N TYR A 251 -2.52 9.07 -19.85
CA TYR A 251 -2.81 8.12 -18.80
C TYR A 251 -1.51 7.58 -18.19
N ILE A 252 -1.53 7.26 -16.90
CA ILE A 252 -0.42 6.62 -16.21
C ILE A 252 -0.78 5.19 -15.83
N LEU A 253 0.21 4.30 -15.90
CA LEU A 253 0.13 2.94 -15.37
C LEU A 253 0.68 2.92 -13.95
N ALA A 254 -0.19 2.60 -13.00
CA ALA A 254 0.11 2.66 -11.58
C ALA A 254 -0.14 1.33 -10.87
N LYS A 255 0.68 1.04 -9.85
CA LYS A 255 0.49 -0.03 -8.87
C LYS A 255 0.48 0.53 -7.46
N GLN A 256 -0.22 -0.16 -6.56
CA GLN A 256 -0.34 0.20 -5.15
C GLN A 256 -0.43 -1.06 -4.28
N GLY A 257 -0.37 -0.88 -2.95
CA GLY A 257 -0.20 -1.98 -2.00
C GLY A 257 -1.43 -2.86 -1.73
N LYS A 258 -2.60 -2.59 -2.30
CA LYS A 258 -3.84 -3.38 -2.05
C LYS A 258 -4.28 -4.21 -3.26
N SER A 259 -3.52 -4.19 -4.36
CA SER A 259 -3.82 -4.89 -5.60
C SER A 259 -2.54 -5.49 -6.18
N LEU A 260 -2.68 -6.66 -6.80
CA LEU A 260 -1.58 -7.25 -7.59
C LEU A 260 -1.48 -6.65 -8.99
N ARG A 261 -2.48 -5.88 -9.42
CA ARG A 261 -2.66 -5.45 -10.80
C ARG A 261 -2.34 -3.99 -11.04
N TYR A 262 -1.77 -3.69 -12.21
CA TYR A 262 -1.79 -2.33 -12.74
C TYR A 262 -3.22 -1.78 -12.83
N GLN A 263 -3.30 -0.47 -12.64
CA GLN A 263 -4.45 0.34 -13.03
C GLN A 263 -4.00 1.42 -14.02
N LEU A 264 -4.95 1.89 -14.82
CA LEU A 264 -4.75 2.94 -15.80
C LEU A 264 -5.64 4.13 -15.43
N TRP A 265 -5.00 5.24 -15.08
CA TRP A 265 -5.66 6.46 -14.60
C TRP A 265 -5.33 7.63 -15.53
N SER A 266 -6.28 8.52 -15.80
CA SER A 266 -5.96 9.78 -16.47
C SER A 266 -5.05 10.61 -15.57
N LEU A 267 -4.09 11.32 -16.16
CA LEU A 267 -3.19 12.18 -15.37
C LEU A 267 -3.99 13.28 -14.65
N ASP A 268 -5.02 13.83 -15.29
CA ASP A 268 -5.89 14.84 -14.71
C ASP A 268 -6.61 14.34 -13.45
N SER A 269 -7.19 13.13 -13.49
CA SER A 269 -7.85 12.56 -12.31
C SER A 269 -6.88 12.34 -11.14
N VAL A 270 -5.63 11.99 -11.46
CA VAL A 270 -4.57 11.80 -10.45
C VAL A 270 -4.15 13.14 -9.86
N ALA A 271 -3.98 14.17 -10.70
CA ALA A 271 -3.64 15.51 -10.26
C ALA A 271 -4.70 16.11 -9.33
N GLN A 272 -5.98 16.00 -9.70
CA GLN A 272 -7.09 16.46 -8.87
C GLN A 272 -7.17 15.69 -7.55
N SER A 273 -6.97 14.36 -7.58
CA SER A 273 -6.97 13.52 -6.38
C SER A 273 -5.83 13.85 -5.42
N ASN A 274 -4.66 14.17 -5.96
CA ASN A 274 -3.47 14.57 -5.21
C ASN A 274 -3.60 15.99 -4.61
N GLU A 275 -4.09 16.96 -5.38
CA GLU A 275 -4.18 18.37 -4.96
C GLU A 275 -5.10 18.57 -3.75
N GLN A 276 -6.08 17.69 -3.58
CA GLN A 276 -7.09 17.79 -2.52
C GLN A 276 -6.75 16.99 -1.25
N LEU A 277 -5.53 16.45 -1.11
CA LEU A 277 -5.07 15.70 0.06
C LEU A 277 -4.86 16.59 1.30
N ARG A 278 -5.94 17.15 1.83
CA ARG A 278 -5.89 18.23 2.83
C ARG A 278 -5.91 17.73 4.26
N THR A 279 -6.77 16.76 4.56
CA THR A 279 -7.09 16.39 5.95
C THR A 279 -6.94 14.91 6.18
N MET A 280 -6.41 14.56 7.36
CA MET A 280 -6.44 13.18 7.82
C MET A 280 -7.89 12.75 8.02
N ASP A 281 -8.16 11.48 7.74
CA ASP A 281 -9.46 10.88 8.07
C ASP A 281 -9.84 11.16 9.54
N PRO A 282 -11.05 11.65 9.81
CA PRO A 282 -11.48 11.96 11.17
C PRO A 282 -11.46 10.77 12.12
N GLN A 283 -11.66 9.53 11.65
CA GLN A 283 -11.57 8.37 12.53
C GLN A 283 -10.13 8.13 12.92
N ARG A 284 -9.18 8.23 11.98
CA ARG A 284 -7.74 8.14 12.28
C ARG A 284 -7.27 9.26 13.19
N ALA A 285 -7.75 10.49 12.99
CA ALA A 285 -7.40 11.60 13.87
C ALA A 285 -7.86 11.40 15.32
N ASN A 286 -8.88 10.56 15.55
CA ASN A 286 -9.51 10.35 16.86
C ASN A 286 -9.32 8.92 17.41
N ASP A 287 -8.48 8.08 16.80
CA ASP A 287 -8.31 6.67 17.20
C ASP A 287 -7.30 6.48 18.36
N GLY A 288 -6.69 7.57 18.85
CA GLY A 288 -5.68 7.54 19.91
C GLY A 288 -4.31 7.03 19.47
N THR A 289 -4.14 6.73 18.19
CA THR A 289 -2.90 6.23 17.60
C THR A 289 -1.95 7.37 17.31
N GLN A 290 -0.67 7.17 17.59
CA GLN A 290 0.36 8.14 17.24
C GLN A 290 0.71 8.03 15.75
N TYR A 291 0.68 9.17 15.06
CA TYR A 291 1.03 9.30 13.65
C TYR A 291 2.13 10.35 13.47
N VAL A 292 3.06 10.10 12.55
CA VAL A 292 4.05 11.10 12.14
C VAL A 292 3.46 11.96 11.03
N VAL A 293 2.97 13.15 11.39
CA VAL A 293 2.38 14.11 10.46
C VAL A 293 3.28 15.35 10.39
N PRO A 294 3.62 15.86 9.19
CA PRO A 294 4.45 17.05 9.08
C PRO A 294 3.74 18.30 9.63
N GLN A 295 4.53 19.32 9.95
CA GLN A 295 4.00 20.64 10.29
C GLN A 295 3.14 21.16 9.14
N GLY A 296 1.91 21.59 9.43
CA GLY A 296 0.93 21.96 8.40
C GLY A 296 0.01 20.83 7.95
N GLY A 297 0.13 19.63 8.54
CA GLY A 297 -0.82 18.53 8.31
C GLY A 297 -0.58 17.78 7.00
N LEU A 298 -1.60 17.02 6.56
CA LEU A 298 -1.52 16.26 5.31
C LEU A 298 -1.37 17.17 4.09
N GLU A 299 -2.02 18.33 4.11
CA GLU A 299 -1.94 19.30 3.01
C GLU A 299 -0.49 19.69 2.72
N ALA A 300 0.25 20.14 3.73
CA ALA A 300 1.66 20.50 3.57
C ALA A 300 2.57 19.30 3.23
N GLY A 301 2.14 18.10 3.62
CA GLY A 301 2.91 16.87 3.46
C GLY A 301 2.73 16.14 2.14
N LEU A 302 1.56 16.24 1.51
CA LEU A 302 1.18 15.40 0.37
C LEU A 302 0.50 16.17 -0.77
N ALA A 303 -0.28 17.21 -0.47
CA ALA A 303 -1.09 17.87 -1.47
C ALA A 303 -0.23 18.59 -2.50
N GLY A 304 -0.49 18.33 -3.78
CA GLY A 304 0.26 18.91 -4.88
C GLY A 304 1.72 18.45 -4.94
N GLN A 305 2.06 17.32 -4.32
CA GLN A 305 3.43 16.79 -4.25
C GLN A 305 3.53 15.37 -4.83
N ALA A 306 4.66 15.07 -5.46
CA ALA A 306 5.03 13.74 -5.93
C ALA A 306 6.56 13.59 -5.89
N VAL A 307 7.06 12.36 -5.96
CA VAL A 307 8.50 12.07 -5.91
C VAL A 307 8.96 11.36 -7.18
N LEU A 308 9.90 11.98 -7.89
CA LEU A 308 10.53 11.44 -9.10
C LEU A 308 11.81 10.74 -8.69
N LEU A 309 11.90 9.43 -8.96
CA LEU A 309 13.10 8.67 -8.63
C LEU A 309 14.01 8.51 -9.83
N HIS A 310 15.28 8.87 -9.68
CA HIS A 310 16.29 8.76 -10.72
C HIS A 310 17.09 7.47 -10.61
N THR A 311 16.46 6.36 -10.98
CA THR A 311 16.96 5.00 -10.71
C THR A 311 18.25 4.61 -11.43
N ARG A 312 18.75 5.45 -12.33
CA ARG A 312 20.04 5.29 -13.03
C ARG A 312 21.19 6.08 -12.39
N THR A 313 20.91 6.90 -11.39
CA THR A 313 21.93 7.68 -10.66
C THR A 313 22.46 6.89 -9.47
N GLN A 314 23.74 7.04 -9.16
CA GLN A 314 24.34 6.58 -7.90
C GLN A 314 24.57 7.79 -7.00
N LYS A 315 24.15 7.72 -5.74
CA LYS A 315 24.53 8.71 -4.74
C LYS A 315 26.00 8.47 -4.37
N GLU A 316 26.87 9.44 -4.62
CA GLU A 316 28.26 9.38 -4.16
C GLU A 316 28.26 9.26 -2.63
N LYS A 317 28.95 8.24 -2.11
CA LYS A 317 29.16 8.11 -0.66
C LYS A 317 30.19 9.16 -0.26
N HIS A 318 29.75 10.25 0.37
CA HIS A 318 30.63 11.14 1.14
C HIS A 318 30.88 10.55 2.52
#